data_AF-A0A554UQ84-F1
#
_entry.id   AF-A0A554UQ84-F1
#
_cell.length_a   1.000
_cell.length_b   1.000
_cell.length_c   1.000
_cell.angle_alpha   90.00
_cell.angle_beta   90.00
_cell.angle_gamma   90.00
#
_symmetry.space_group_name_H-M   'P 1'
#
loop_
_entity.id
_entity.type
_entity.pdbx_description
1 polymer ?
#
loop_
_entity_poly.entity_id
_entity_poly.type
_entity_poly.pdbx_seq_one_letter_code
_entity_poly.pdbx_strand_id
1 'polypeptide(L)'
;MRIELLTSPGCPNADPARRVITEALTTLGIDTPILDQVGRFRSPTVLVDGIDVMSPDAGPATGDACRLDLPTPDAVVRAIRAAMNRDRPTDHDERQVR
;
A
#
# COMPACT_ATOMS: atom_id res chain seq x y z
N MET A 1 3.79 4.76 9.04
CA MET A 1 3.38 3.95 7.89
C MET A 1 2.41 2.82 8.25
N ARG A 2 1.28 2.73 7.55
CA ARG A 2 0.20 1.73 7.66
C ARG A 2 0.01 1.01 6.32
N ILE A 3 -0.14 -0.32 6.33
CA ILE A 3 -0.31 -1.14 5.12
C ILE A 3 -1.62 -1.92 5.20
N GLU A 4 -2.43 -1.83 4.15
CA GLU A 4 -3.76 -2.45 4.11
C GLU A 4 -3.94 -3.26 2.84
N LEU A 5 -4.59 -4.42 2.96
CA LEU A 5 -5.00 -5.26 1.84
C LEU A 5 -6.52 -5.35 1.84
N LEU A 6 -7.16 -4.64 0.90
CA LEU A 6 -8.59 -4.62 0.73
C LEU A 6 -9.01 -5.67 -0.30
N THR A 7 -9.90 -6.58 0.05
CA THR A 7 -10.35 -7.66 -0.82
C THR A 7 -11.86 -7.82 -0.83
N SER A 8 -12.39 -8.34 -1.93
CA SER A 8 -13.77 -8.81 -2.00
C SER A 8 -13.87 -10.23 -1.44
N PRO A 9 -15.04 -10.63 -0.91
CA PRO A 9 -15.26 -12.00 -0.45
C PRO A 9 -14.91 -13.02 -1.54
N GLY A 10 -14.06 -13.98 -1.23
CA GLY A 10 -13.65 -15.03 -2.17
C GLY A 10 -12.67 -14.57 -3.27
N CYS A 11 -12.02 -13.41 -3.11
CA CYS A 11 -11.03 -12.94 -4.07
C CYS A 11 -9.88 -13.94 -4.25
N PRO A 12 -9.67 -14.52 -5.45
CA PRO A 12 -8.60 -15.50 -5.69
C PRO A 12 -7.20 -14.89 -5.61
N ASN A 13 -7.11 -13.56 -5.79
CA ASN A 13 -5.84 -12.83 -5.80
C ASN A 13 -5.45 -12.27 -4.42
N ALA A 14 -6.21 -12.56 -3.35
CA ALA A 14 -5.91 -12.10 -2.01
C ALA A 14 -4.54 -12.64 -1.52
N ASP A 15 -4.36 -13.97 -1.54
CA ASP A 15 -3.10 -14.59 -1.11
C ASP A 15 -1.90 -14.19 -1.99
N PRO A 16 -1.99 -14.21 -3.33
CA PRO A 16 -0.92 -13.68 -4.18
C PRO A 16 -0.55 -12.23 -3.86
N ALA A 17 -1.53 -11.34 -3.67
CA ALA A 17 -1.27 -9.94 -3.32
C ALA A 17 -0.56 -9.83 -1.96
N ARG A 18 -1.01 -10.59 -0.96
CA ARG A 18 -0.39 -10.61 0.38
C ARG A 18 1.07 -11.09 0.34
N ARG A 19 1.39 -12.07 -0.50
CA ARG A 19 2.77 -12.53 -0.71
C ARG A 19 3.66 -11.42 -1.28
N VAL A 20 3.19 -10.73 -2.31
CA VAL A 20 3.92 -9.59 -2.91
C VAL A 20 4.23 -8.51 -1.87
N ILE A 21 3.27 -8.18 -1.00
CA ILE A 21 3.49 -7.22 0.09
C ILE A 21 4.54 -7.75 1.08
N THR A 22 4.44 -9.03 1.46
CA THR A 22 5.36 -9.68 2.40
C THR A 22 6.79 -9.72 1.86
N GLU A 23 6.96 -10.05 0.57
CA GLU A 23 8.25 -10.07 -0.11
C GLU A 23 8.88 -8.68 -0.19
N ALA A 24 8.07 -7.65 -0.47
CA ALA A 24 8.51 -6.26 -0.47
C ALA A 24 8.98 -5.81 0.92
N LEU A 25 8.22 -6.13 1.97
CA LEU A 25 8.59 -5.83 3.36
C LEU A 25 9.87 -6.55 3.77
N THR A 26 9.99 -7.84 3.43
CA THR A 26 11.20 -8.64 3.69
C THR A 26 12.42 -8.05 2.99
N THR A 27 12.27 -7.67 1.72
CA THR A 27 13.33 -7.04 0.91
C THR A 27 13.82 -5.73 1.51
N LEU A 28 12.92 -4.98 2.15
CA LEU A 28 13.24 -3.71 2.80
C LEU A 28 13.68 -3.87 4.27
N GLY A 29 13.60 -5.09 4.84
CA GLY A 29 13.90 -5.34 6.24
C GLY A 29 12.91 -4.66 7.20
N ILE A 30 11.65 -4.49 6.79
CA ILE A 30 10.61 -3.80 7.55
C ILE A 30 9.66 -4.83 8.15
N ASP A 31 9.44 -4.72 9.45
CA ASP A 31 8.42 -5.47 10.15
C ASP A 31 7.20 -4.56 10.42
N THR A 32 6.20 -4.64 9.55
CA THR A 32 4.95 -3.86 9.66
C THR A 32 3.78 -4.78 9.36
N PRO A 33 2.75 -4.82 10.21
CA PRO A 33 1.60 -5.70 9.99
C PRO A 33 0.81 -5.27 8.75
N ILE A 34 0.34 -6.27 8.00
CA ILE A 34 -0.62 -6.08 6.90
C ILE A 34 -2.02 -6.17 7.49
N LEU A 35 -2.81 -5.11 7.33
CA LEU A 35 -4.21 -5.06 7.78
C LEU A 35 -5.14 -5.55 6.67
N ASP A 36 -5.61 -6.77 6.79
CA ASP A 36 -6.57 -7.36 5.87
C ASP A 36 -7.99 -6.82 6.12
N GLN A 37 -8.68 -6.36 5.07
CA GLN A 37 -10.08 -5.95 5.14
C GLN A 37 -10.87 -6.59 4.00
N VAL A 38 -12.01 -7.20 4.34
CA VAL A 38 -12.91 -7.83 3.38
C VAL A 38 -14.18 -7.00 3.25
N GLY A 39 -14.57 -6.66 2.03
CA GLY A 39 -15.73 -5.81 1.77
C GLY A 39 -15.97 -5.55 0.29
N ARG A 40 -16.76 -4.52 -0.01
CA ARG A 40 -17.05 -4.10 -1.40
C ARG A 40 -15.93 -3.20 -1.93
N PHE A 41 -14.82 -3.84 -2.26
CA PHE A 41 -13.62 -3.18 -2.76
C PHE A 41 -13.28 -3.61 -4.18
N ARG A 42 -12.55 -2.74 -4.87
CA ARG A 42 -11.93 -3.04 -6.17
C ARG A 42 -10.78 -4.04 -6.01
N SER A 43 -11.12 -5.29 -5.74
CA SER A 43 -10.21 -6.30 -5.20
C SER A 43 -9.17 -6.81 -6.22
N PRO A 44 -7.92 -7.09 -5.79
CA PRO A 44 -7.32 -6.76 -4.50
C PRO A 44 -6.70 -5.35 -4.50
N THR A 45 -7.00 -4.49 -3.53
CA THR A 45 -6.34 -3.18 -3.40
C THR A 45 -5.30 -3.21 -2.28
N VAL A 46 -4.07 -2.81 -2.59
CA VAL A 46 -3.02 -2.54 -1.61
C VAL A 46 -2.97 -1.04 -1.33
N LEU A 47 -3.14 -0.66 -0.07
CA LEU A 47 -2.95 0.72 0.38
C LEU A 47 -1.68 0.84 1.21
N VAL A 48 -0.93 1.91 0.98
CA VAL A 48 0.16 2.36 1.87
C VAL A 48 -0.17 3.77 2.33
N ASP A 49 -0.41 3.94 3.64
CA ASP A 49 -0.92 5.17 4.24
C ASP A 49 -2.19 5.71 3.55
N GLY A 50 -3.08 4.80 3.17
CA GLY A 50 -4.33 5.14 2.48
C GLY A 50 -4.19 5.42 0.98
N ILE A 51 -2.98 5.37 0.40
CA ILE A 51 -2.74 5.58 -1.02
C ILE A 51 -2.73 4.23 -1.75
N ASP A 52 -3.55 4.09 -2.79
CA ASP A 52 -3.56 2.90 -3.65
C ASP A 52 -2.25 2.78 -4.42
N VAL A 53 -1.53 1.68 -4.19
CA VAL A 53 -0.21 1.42 -4.79
C VAL A 53 -0.28 1.35 -6.32
N MET A 54 -1.36 0.77 -6.85
CA MET A 54 -1.49 0.53 -8.27
C MET A 54 -2.22 1.69 -8.98
N SER A 55 -2.97 2.50 -8.24
CA SER A 55 -3.68 3.67 -8.78
C SER A 55 -3.65 4.85 -7.80
N PRO A 56 -2.48 5.48 -7.58
CA PRO A 56 -2.31 6.50 -6.53
C PRO A 56 -3.15 7.76 -6.77
N ASP A 57 -3.49 8.06 -8.03
CA ASP A 57 -4.36 9.17 -8.42
C ASP A 57 -5.83 8.77 -8.57
N ALA A 58 -6.16 7.48 -8.47
CA ALA A 58 -7.55 7.06 -8.49
C ALA A 58 -8.20 7.38 -7.14
N GLY A 59 -9.44 7.85 -7.19
CA GLY A 59 -10.26 8.05 -6.00
C GLY A 59 -10.49 6.75 -5.20
N PRO A 60 -11.41 6.76 -4.23
CA PRO A 60 -11.57 5.68 -3.25
C PRO A 60 -11.59 4.27 -3.86
N ALA A 61 -11.00 3.30 -3.16
CA ALA A 61 -10.93 1.89 -3.58
C ALA A 61 -12.28 1.14 -3.53
N THR A 62 -13.40 1.86 -3.37
CA THR A 62 -14.75 1.32 -3.29
C THR A 62 -15.25 0.82 -4.65
N GLY A 63 -15.95 -0.31 -4.65
CA GLY A 63 -16.59 -0.88 -5.84
C GLY A 63 -16.75 -2.40 -5.75
N ASP A 64 -17.60 -2.96 -6.61
CA ASP A 64 -17.88 -4.41 -6.67
C ASP A 64 -17.25 -5.07 -7.91
N ALA A 65 -16.04 -4.65 -8.29
CA ALA A 65 -15.36 -5.15 -9.47
C ALA A 65 -13.94 -5.62 -9.15
N CYS A 66 -13.57 -6.80 -9.64
CA CYS A 66 -12.18 -7.26 -9.60
C CYS A 66 -11.33 -6.37 -10.51
N ARG A 67 -10.21 -5.88 -9.98
CA ARG A 67 -9.22 -5.16 -10.79
C ARG A 67 -8.34 -6.16 -11.54
N LEU A 68 -7.95 -5.81 -12.76
CA LEU A 68 -7.11 -6.66 -13.62
C LEU A 68 -5.62 -6.40 -13.40
N ASP A 69 -5.27 -5.21 -12.93
CA ASP A 69 -3.91 -4.85 -12.56
C ASP A 69 -3.58 -5.40 -11.16
N LEU A 70 -2.73 -6.42 -11.09
CA LEU A 70 -2.29 -7.01 -9.83
C LEU A 70 -1.07 -6.25 -9.27
N PRO A 71 -0.91 -6.20 -7.93
CA PRO A 71 0.27 -5.58 -7.34
C PRO A 71 1.55 -6.32 -7.75
N THR A 72 2.60 -5.56 -8.06
CA THR A 72 3.94 -6.08 -8.33
C THR A 72 4.90 -5.74 -7.19
N PRO A 73 5.94 -6.55 -6.94
CA PRO A 73 6.90 -6.28 -5.88
C PRO A 73 7.53 -4.87 -6.00
N ASP A 74 7.95 -4.47 -7.20
CA ASP A 74 8.54 -3.14 -7.45
C ASP A 74 7.58 -1.99 -7.15
N ALA A 75 6.29 -2.13 -7.49
CA ALA A 75 5.30 -1.10 -7.21
C ALA A 75 5.11 -0.93 -5.70
N VAL A 76 5.01 -2.04 -4.97
CA VAL A 76 4.86 -2.03 -3.50
C VAL A 76 6.12 -1.47 -2.83
N VAL A 77 7.31 -1.89 -3.25
CA VAL A 77 8.59 -1.37 -2.74
C VAL A 77 8.69 0.13 -2.95
N ARG A 78 8.34 0.63 -4.14
CA ARG A 78 8.34 2.08 -4.44
C ARG A 78 7.37 2.83 -3.53
N ALA A 79 6.15 2.32 -3.34
CA ALA A 79 5.15 2.96 -2.48
C ALA A 79 5.60 3.01 -1.02
N ILE A 80 6.15 1.92 -0.49
CA ILE A 80 6.70 1.85 0.87
C ILE A 80 7.84 2.85 1.05
N ARG A 81 8.81 2.89 0.13
CA ARG A 81 9.92 3.85 0.19
C ARG A 81 9.44 5.31 0.16
N ALA A 82 8.44 5.60 -0.68
CA ALA A 82 7.83 6.92 -0.72
C ALA A 82 7.16 7.28 0.62
N ALA A 83 6.46 6.34 1.24
CA ALA A 83 5.86 6.52 2.57
C ALA A 83 6.90 6.79 3.66
N MET A 84 7.97 6.00 3.70
CA MET A 84 9.07 6.21 4.66
C MET A 84 9.73 7.59 4.50
N ASN A 85 9.84 8.10 3.27
CA ASN A 85 10.40 9.43 3.02
C ASN A 85 9.45 10.57 3.43
N ARG A 86 8.13 10.34 3.43
CA ARG A 86 7.15 11.31 3.96
C ARG A 86 7.11 11.34 5.48
N ASP A 87 7.32 10.19 6.12
CA ASP A 87 7.38 10.07 7.59
C ASP A 87 8.68 10.63 8.18
N ARG A 88 9.73 10.85 7.37
CA ARG A 88 10.92 11.56 7.85
C ARG A 88 10.55 13.03 8.10
N PRO A 89 10.79 13.57 9.31
CA PRO A 89 10.72 15.00 9.52
C PRO A 89 11.70 15.64 8.53
N THR A 90 11.19 16.49 7.63
CA THR A 90 12.04 17.33 6.81
C THR A 90 12.85 18.21 7.75
N ASP A 91 14.16 18.01 7.74
CA ASP A 91 15.19 18.78 8.45
C ASP A 91 15.29 20.23 7.90
N HIS A 92 14.16 20.93 7.82
CA HIS A 92 14.01 22.24 7.18
C HIS A 92 13.34 23.26 8.09
N ASP A 93 13.56 23.17 9.40
CA ASP A 93 13.08 24.17 10.38
C ASP A 93 14.20 24.66 11.33
N GLU A 94 15.40 24.94 10.81
CA GLU A 94 16.47 25.62 11.59
C GLU A 94 17.04 26.87 10.92
N ARG A 95 16.32 27.47 9.96
CA ARG A 95 16.72 28.77 9.35
C ARG A 95 15.59 29.80 9.37
N GLN A 96 14.94 30.04 10.50
CA GLN A 96 14.12 31.24 10.62
C GLN A 96 13.96 31.77 12.05
N VAL A 97 15.07 32.08 12.73
CA VAL A 97 15.07 33.15 13.73
C VAL A 97 16.34 33.97 13.52
N ARG A 98 16.20 35.03 12.71
CA ARG A 98 17.12 36.18 12.71
C ARG A 98 16.46 37.31 13.47
#